data_AF-A0A525JM94-F1
#
_entry.id   AF-A0A525JM94-F1
#
_cell.length_a   1.000
_cell.length_b   1.000
_cell.length_c   1.000
_cell.angle_alpha   90.00
_cell.angle_beta   90.00
_cell.angle_gamma   90.00
#
_symmetry.space_group_name_H-M   'P 1'
#
loop_
_entity.id
_entity.type
_entity.pdbx_description
1 polymer ?
#
loop_
_entity_poly.entity_id
_entity_poly.type
_entity_poly.pdbx_seq_one_letter_code
_entity_poly.pdbx_strand_id
1 'polypeptide(L)'
;MMTSNPDPQIQAIRRAARRFTDALAAERMLHATARVEVWFSADAPASLFALDEALTSAWPQAEGARPRHEMVWASGRGDGLRLSAFDAAGRVLLRRSYQAAGERKGAGHV
;
A
#
# COMPACT_ATOMS: atom_id res chain seq x y z
N MET A 1 10.54 -6.49 29.88
CA MET A 1 10.52 -6.09 28.45
C MET A 1 9.09 -6.23 27.96
N MET A 2 8.34 -5.13 27.87
CA MET A 2 7.04 -5.13 27.19
C MET A 2 7.31 -5.24 25.69
N THR A 3 6.96 -6.36 25.09
CA THR A 3 6.88 -6.49 23.64
C THR A 3 5.70 -5.65 23.17
N SER A 4 5.96 -4.40 22.79
CA SER A 4 4.96 -3.56 22.15
C SER A 4 4.46 -4.30 20.91
N ASN A 5 3.24 -4.83 20.98
CA ASN A 5 2.59 -5.44 19.84
C ASN A 5 2.53 -4.36 18.74
N PRO A 6 3.17 -4.57 17.58
CA PRO A 6 3.19 -3.54 16.54
C PRO A 6 1.75 -3.20 16.14
N ASP A 7 1.49 -1.91 15.97
CA ASP A 7 0.17 -1.38 15.64
C ASP A 7 -0.47 -2.22 14.51
N PRO A 8 -1.66 -2.82 14.73
CA PRO A 8 -2.34 -3.63 13.73
C PRO A 8 -2.49 -2.95 12.36
N GLN A 9 -2.61 -1.63 12.35
CA GLN A 9 -2.70 -0.80 11.15
C GLN A 9 -1.37 -0.78 10.39
N ILE A 10 -0.25 -0.58 11.08
CA ILE A 10 1.10 -0.65 10.48
C ILE A 10 1.34 -2.04 9.86
N GLN A 11 0.89 -3.10 10.53
CA GLN A 11 1.01 -4.45 10.00
C GLN A 11 0.11 -4.70 8.77
N ALA A 12 -1.08 -4.11 8.74
CA ALA A 12 -1.95 -4.17 7.56
C ALA A 12 -1.33 -3.45 6.36
N ILE A 13 -0.74 -2.27 6.59
CA ILE A 13 0.00 -1.49 5.59
C ILE A 13 1.17 -2.30 5.01
N ARG A 14 2.00 -2.89 5.88
CA ARG A 14 3.15 -3.72 5.45
C ARG A 14 2.71 -4.90 4.59
N ARG A 15 1.63 -5.59 4.98
CA ARG A 15 1.05 -6.68 4.17
C ARG A 15 0.49 -6.19 2.84
N ALA A 16 -0.16 -5.04 2.80
CA ALA A 16 -0.72 -4.46 1.58
C ALA A 16 0.39 -4.09 0.58
N ALA A 17 1.42 -3.38 1.04
CA ALA A 17 2.59 -3.04 0.23
C ALA A 17 3.25 -4.29 -0.36
N ARG A 18 3.51 -5.32 0.46
CA ARG A 18 4.10 -6.57 -0.02
C ARG A 18 3.24 -7.26 -1.06
N ARG A 19 1.94 -7.42 -0.80
CA ARG A 19 0.99 -8.02 -1.75
C ARG A 19 0.88 -7.25 -3.07
N PHE A 20 1.03 -5.93 -3.01
CA PHE A 20 1.01 -5.08 -4.20
C PHE A 20 2.26 -5.30 -5.06
N THR A 21 3.44 -5.27 -4.44
CA THR A 21 4.71 -5.51 -5.14
C THR A 21 4.80 -6.94 -5.68
N ASP A 22 4.36 -7.94 -4.92
CA ASP A 22 4.32 -9.33 -5.38
C ASP A 22 3.41 -9.49 -6.61
N ALA A 23 2.30 -8.75 -6.68
CA ALA A 23 1.42 -8.76 -7.85
C ALA A 23 2.08 -8.14 -9.09
N LEU A 24 2.78 -7.01 -8.92
CA LEU A 24 3.56 -6.42 -10.01
C LEU A 24 4.67 -7.36 -10.49
N ALA A 25 5.32 -8.09 -9.58
CA ALA A 25 6.34 -9.07 -9.92
C ALA A 25 5.76 -10.23 -10.73
N ALA A 26 4.63 -10.79 -10.28
CA ALA A 26 3.94 -11.87 -10.97
C ALA A 26 3.52 -11.49 -12.39
N GLU A 27 3.14 -10.23 -12.61
CA GLU A 27 2.76 -9.68 -13.91
C GLU A 27 3.95 -9.08 -14.69
N ARG A 28 5.18 -9.21 -14.18
CA ARG A 28 6.43 -8.68 -14.77
C ARG A 28 6.39 -7.17 -15.03
N MET A 29 5.67 -6.42 -14.21
CA MET A 29 5.46 -4.97 -14.32
C MET A 29 6.41 -4.12 -13.47
N LEU A 30 7.26 -4.74 -12.62
CA LEU A 30 8.17 -4.00 -11.73
C LEU A 30 9.07 -3.03 -12.50
N HIS A 31 9.71 -3.48 -13.58
CA HIS A 31 10.59 -2.64 -14.40
C HIS A 31 9.87 -1.53 -15.16
N ALA A 32 8.59 -1.71 -15.47
CA ALA A 32 7.79 -0.71 -16.17
C ALA A 32 7.24 0.36 -15.20
N THR A 33 7.27 0.09 -13.89
CA THR A 33 6.68 0.97 -12.89
C THR A 33 7.63 2.12 -12.57
N ALA A 34 7.26 3.33 -12.99
CA ALA A 34 8.02 4.54 -12.72
C ALA A 34 7.52 5.30 -11.47
N ARG A 35 6.23 5.15 -11.15
CA ARG A 35 5.58 5.83 -10.04
C ARG A 35 4.57 4.93 -9.35
N VAL A 36 4.54 4.95 -8.02
CA VAL A 36 3.48 4.37 -7.20
C VAL A 36 2.77 5.50 -6.48
N GLU A 37 1.47 5.63 -6.74
CA GLU A 37 0.59 6.52 -6.00
C GLU A 37 -0.11 5.74 -4.90
N VAL A 38 -0.14 6.32 -3.71
CA VAL A 38 -0.83 5.79 -2.56
C VAL A 38 -1.93 6.74 -2.15
N TRP A 39 -3.15 6.24 -2.13
CA TRP A 39 -4.31 6.94 -1.60
C TRP A 39 -4.65 6.36 -0.24
N PHE A 40 -4.68 7.19 0.79
CA PHE A 40 -4.95 6.75 2.15
C PHE A 40 -6.05 7.59 2.78
N SER A 41 -7.08 6.89 3.27
CA SER A 41 -8.19 7.44 4.03
C SER A 41 -8.14 6.88 5.45
N ALA A 42 -7.27 7.43 6.30
CA ALA A 42 -7.37 7.20 7.75
C ALA A 42 -6.88 8.42 8.54
N ASP A 43 -7.25 8.42 9.82
CA ASP A 43 -7.08 9.55 10.74
C ASP A 43 -5.63 9.78 11.22
N ALA A 44 -4.71 8.84 10.98
CA ALA A 44 -3.39 8.83 11.63
C ALA A 44 -2.20 9.08 10.66
N PRO A 45 -1.49 10.22 10.75
CA PRO A 45 -0.34 10.56 9.90
C PRO A 45 0.89 9.66 10.08
N ALA A 46 1.04 9.00 11.24
CA ALA A 46 2.13 8.03 11.48
C ALA A 46 2.12 6.84 10.49
N SER A 47 0.98 6.59 9.85
CA SER A 47 0.82 5.53 8.84
C SER A 47 1.52 5.82 7.52
N LEU A 48 1.81 7.09 7.21
CA LEU A 48 2.44 7.49 5.94
C LEU A 48 3.91 7.07 5.88
N PHE A 49 4.68 7.29 6.96
CA PHE A 49 6.08 6.87 7.02
C PHE A 49 6.22 5.33 6.99
N ALA A 50 5.35 4.62 7.72
CA ALA A 50 5.35 3.16 7.74
C ALA A 50 5.04 2.56 6.36
N LEU A 51 4.22 3.25 5.56
CA LEU A 51 3.87 2.86 4.21
C LEU A 51 5.01 3.11 3.22
N ASP A 52 5.70 4.25 3.32
CA ASP A 52 6.90 4.53 2.50
C ASP A 52 7.99 3.47 2.72
N GLU A 53 8.27 3.19 4.01
CA GLU A 53 9.22 2.17 4.43
C GLU A 53 8.79 0.81 3.88
N ALA A 54 7.51 0.45 4.04
CA ALA A 54 6.99 -0.83 3.57
C ALA A 54 7.10 -1.02 2.06
N LEU A 55 6.76 0.00 1.26
CA LEU A 55 6.90 -0.06 -0.20
C LEU A 55 8.36 -0.15 -0.61
N THR A 56 9.23 0.62 0.05
CA THR A 56 10.67 0.61 -0.18
C THR A 56 11.28 -0.76 0.13
N SER A 57 10.90 -1.38 1.24
CA SER A 57 11.39 -2.71 1.65
C SER A 57 10.78 -3.84 0.82
N ALA A 58 9.56 -3.69 0.30
CA ALA A 58 8.93 -4.70 -0.54
C ALA A 58 9.54 -4.73 -1.95
N TRP A 59 10.09 -3.62 -2.45
CA TRP A 59 10.65 -3.55 -3.79
C TRP A 59 11.96 -4.35 -3.92
N PRO A 60 12.05 -5.31 -4.87
CA PRO A 60 13.28 -6.08 -5.07
C PRO A 60 14.42 -5.17 -5.53
N GLN A 61 15.56 -5.19 -4.82
CA GLN A 61 16.73 -4.36 -5.18
C GLN A 61 17.33 -4.74 -6.54
N ALA A 62 17.14 -5.99 -6.97
CA ALA A 62 17.69 -6.50 -8.22
C ALA A 62 16.82 -6.14 -9.45
N GLU A 63 15.56 -5.73 -9.27
CA GLU A 63 14.60 -5.56 -10.36
C GLU A 63 14.30 -4.09 -10.67
N GLY A 64 15.30 -3.41 -11.24
CA GLY A 64 15.15 -2.09 -11.84
C GLY A 64 15.26 -0.91 -10.88
N ALA A 65 15.00 0.29 -11.41
CA ALA A 65 14.97 1.50 -10.62
C ALA A 65 13.75 1.50 -9.68
N ARG A 66 13.96 1.88 -8.42
CA ARG A 66 12.83 2.05 -7.49
C ARG A 66 11.89 3.13 -8.01
N PRO A 67 10.56 2.90 -7.98
CA PRO A 67 9.62 3.91 -8.41
C PRO A 67 9.62 5.09 -7.44
N ARG A 68 9.19 6.25 -7.92
CA ARG A 68 8.85 7.36 -7.04
C ARG A 68 7.56 7.04 -6.30
N HIS A 69 7.50 7.35 -5.01
CA HIS A 69 6.27 7.25 -4.23
C HIS A 69 5.58 8.61 -4.16
N GLU A 70 4.28 8.62 -4.43
CA GLU A 70 3.43 9.79 -4.27
C GLU A 70 2.32 9.44 -3.28
N MET A 71 2.21 10.20 -2.20
CA MET A 71 1.24 9.93 -1.14
C MET A 71 0.17 11.00 -1.14
N VAL A 72 -1.07 10.57 -1.36
CA VAL A 72 -2.24 11.41 -1.33
C VAL A 72 -3.04 11.07 -0.08
N TRP A 73 -3.13 12.05 0.81
CA TRP A 73 -4.00 11.96 1.97
C TRP A 73 -5.34 12.60 1.63
N ALA A 74 -6.42 11.84 1.81
CA ALA A 74 -7.76 12.35 1.63
C ALA A 74 -8.50 12.35 2.95
N SER A 75 -8.96 13.52 3.36
CA SER A 75 -9.89 13.66 4.48
C SER A 75 -11.27 13.18 4.02
N GLY A 76 -11.76 12.09 4.59
CA GLY A 76 -13.09 11.56 4.28
C GLY A 76 -13.35 10.18 4.89
N ARG A 77 -14.62 9.76 4.97
CA ARG A 77 -14.99 8.36 5.22
C ARG A 77 -14.79 7.58 3.93
N GLY A 78 -13.68 6.86 3.83
CA GLY A 78 -13.38 5.98 2.71
C GLY A 78 -12.70 4.70 3.19
N ASP A 79 -12.95 3.62 2.46
CA ASP A 79 -12.55 2.25 2.82
C ASP A 79 -11.06 2.02 2.55
N GLY A 80 -10.19 2.58 3.38
CA GLY A 80 -8.82 2.13 3.55
C GLY A 80 -7.78 2.65 2.54
N LEU A 81 -6.90 1.75 2.13
CA LEU A 81 -5.64 2.02 1.42
C LEU A 81 -5.77 1.62 -0.04
N ARG A 82 -5.47 2.53 -0.98
CA ARG A 82 -5.38 2.24 -2.42
C ARG A 82 -3.95 2.44 -2.90
N LEU A 83 -3.46 1.50 -3.71
CA LEU A 83 -2.16 1.56 -4.36
C LEU A 83 -2.36 1.52 -5.88
N SER A 84 -1.72 2.44 -6.59
CA SER A 84 -1.73 2.49 -8.07
C SER A 84 -0.29 2.58 -8.58
N ALA A 85 0.08 1.71 -9.52
CA ALA A 85 1.35 1.75 -10.23
C ALA A 85 1.15 2.37 -11.61
N PHE A 86 2.09 3.22 -12.01
CA PHE A 86 2.08 3.91 -13.30
C PHE A 86 3.41 3.71 -14.02
N ASP A 87 3.34 3.67 -15.34
CA ASP A 87 4.52 3.78 -16.20
C ASP A 87 5.02 5.23 -16.31
N ALA A 88 6.13 5.42 -17.04
CA ALA A 88 6.73 6.74 -17.25
C ALA A 88 5.83 7.70 -18.05
N ALA A 89 4.85 7.19 -18.80
CA ALA A 89 3.88 7.99 -19.54
C ALA A 89 2.63 8.35 -18.70
N GLY A 90 2.58 7.90 -17.45
CA GLY A 90 1.44 8.13 -16.56
C GLY A 90 0.26 7.18 -16.82
N ARG A 91 0.45 6.08 -17.57
CA ARG A 91 -0.58 5.05 -17.75
C ARG A 91 -0.62 4.14 -16.54
N VAL A 92 -1.82 3.76 -16.11
CA VAL A 92 -2.01 2.82 -14.99
C VAL A 92 -1.60 1.42 -15.44
N LEU A 93 -0.68 0.80 -14.70
CA LEU A 93 -0.27 -0.58 -14.85
C LEU A 93 -1.10 -1.50 -13.96
N LEU A 94 -1.22 -1.15 -12.68
CA LEU A 94 -1.96 -1.91 -11.68
C LEU A 94 -2.62 -0.96 -10.68
N ARG A 95 -3.85 -1.27 -10.26
CA ARG A 95 -4.52 -0.56 -9.16
C ARG A 95 -5.21 -1.56 -8.24
N ARG A 96 -4.96 -1.46 -6.94
CA ARG A 96 -5.59 -2.32 -5.92
C ARG A 96 -6.03 -1.52 -4.71
N SER A 97 -7.09 -1.97 -4.05
CA SER A 97 -7.59 -1.40 -2.80
C SER A 97 -7.55 -2.46 -1.71
N TYR A 98 -7.19 -2.03 -0.51
CA TYR A 98 -6.96 -2.84 0.67
C TYR A 98 -7.75 -2.23 1.81
N GLN A 99 -8.54 -3.03 2.49
CA GLN A 99 -9.22 -2.55 3.69
C GLN A 99 -8.19 -2.28 4.79
N ALA A 100 -8.27 -1.10 5.39
CA ALA A 100 -7.58 -0.83 6.64
C ALA A 100 -8.16 -1.79 7.68
N ALA A 101 -7.31 -2.45 8.48
CA ALA A 101 -7.77 -3.40 9.47
C ALA A 101 -8.61 -2.67 10.52
N GLY A 102 -9.93 -2.67 10.34
CA GLY A 102 -10.83 -1.87 11.19
C GLY A 102 -12.27 -1.80 10.70
N GLU A 103 -12.90 -2.92 10.36
CA GLU A 103 -14.33 -3.16 10.63
C GLU A 103 -14.66 -4.65 10.42
N ARG A 104 -14.59 -5.45 11.49
CA ARG A 104 -15.51 -6.60 11.59
C ARG A 104 -16.84 -6.04 12.09
N LYS A 105 -17.73 -5.67 11.18
CA LYS A 105 -19.15 -5.48 11.48
C LYS A 105 -19.95 -6.60 10.83
N GLY A 106 -20.47 -7.47 11.70
CA GLY A 106 -21.58 -8.40 11.52
C GLY A 106 -21.83 -8.98 10.13
N ALA A 107 -21.39 -10.22 9.91
CA ALA A 107 -22.19 -11.13 9.09
C ALA A 107 -23.30 -11.67 9.99
N GLY A 108 -24.43 -10.96 10.03
CA GLY A 108 -25.70 -11.58 10.37
C GLY A 108 -26.02 -12.62 9.30
N HIS A 109 -26.39 -13.82 9.73
CA HIS A 109 -27.15 -14.73 8.90
C HIS A 109 -28.62 -14.62 9.33
N VAL A 110 -29.43 -14.38 8.32
CA VAL A 110 -30.87 -14.64 8.25
C VAL A 110 -31.18 -16.11 8.53
#